data_AF-J2GWI1-F1
#
_entry.id   AF-J2GWI1-F1
#
_cell.length_a   1.000
_cell.length_b   1.000
_cell.length_c   1.000
_cell.angle_alpha   90.00
_cell.angle_beta   90.00
_cell.angle_gamma   90.00
#
_symmetry.space_group_name_H-M   'P 1'
#
loop_
_entity.id
_entity.type
_entity.pdbx_description
1 polymer ?
#
loop_
_entity_poly.entity_id
_entity_poly.type
_entity_poly.pdbx_seq_one_letter_code
_entity_poly.pdbx_strand_id
1 'polypeptide(L)'
;MNNTIHPECARAIQHLLQLKDPKREDFLALKTYGNDRYSAMGWEELQTYINEKTVIIVEQFENEQNIMSALRWVARGLPVWLAIRKVRADYSVYGYKK
;
A
#
# COMPACT_ATOMS: atom_id res chain seq x y z
N MET A 1 -10.84 6.25 -20.74
CA MET A 1 -10.90 6.42 -19.27
C MET A 1 -9.75 5.64 -18.68
N ASN A 2 -8.77 6.33 -18.09
CA ASN A 2 -7.54 5.73 -17.57
C ASN A 2 -7.84 4.93 -16.30
N ASN A 3 -8.23 3.66 -16.43
CA ASN A 3 -8.47 2.78 -15.29
C ASN A 3 -7.13 2.21 -14.80
N THR A 4 -6.32 3.05 -14.16
CA THR A 4 -5.05 2.63 -13.53
C THR A 4 -5.29 1.80 -12.27
N ILE A 5 -6.46 1.93 -11.64
CA ILE A 5 -6.92 1.15 -10.49
C ILE A 5 -8.37 0.69 -10.69
N HIS A 6 -8.76 -0.42 -10.07
CA HIS A 6 -10.14 -0.88 -10.06
C HIS A 6 -11.05 0.15 -9.34
N PRO A 7 -12.26 0.48 -9.85
CA PRO A 7 -13.13 1.49 -9.23
C PRO A 7 -13.48 1.20 -7.76
N GLU A 8 -13.70 -0.07 -7.43
CA GLU A 8 -13.96 -0.58 -6.08
C GLU A 8 -12.74 -0.38 -5.16
N CYS A 9 -11.52 -0.57 -5.68
CA CYS A 9 -10.29 -0.26 -4.96
C CYS A 9 -10.22 1.24 -4.65
N ALA A 10 -10.49 2.09 -5.64
CA ALA A 10 -10.53 3.54 -5.45
C ALA A 10 -11.56 3.95 -4.39
N ARG A 11 -12.77 3.39 -4.45
CA ARG A 11 -13.83 3.64 -3.47
C ARG A 11 -13.44 3.17 -2.06
N ALA A 12 -12.82 1.99 -1.95
CA ALA A 12 -12.35 1.46 -0.67
C ALA A 12 -11.23 2.33 -0.06
N ILE A 13 -10.30 2.83 -0.88
CA ILE A 13 -9.28 3.79 -0.44
C ILE A 13 -9.97 5.05 0.09
N GLN A 14 -10.87 5.67 -0.67
CA GLN A 14 -11.58 6.88 -0.23
C GLN A 14 -12.35 6.67 1.07
N HIS A 15 -13.02 5.53 1.22
CA HIS A 15 -13.70 5.18 2.46
C HIS A 15 -12.74 5.09 3.64
N LEU A 16 -11.60 4.39 3.47
CA LEU A 16 -10.58 4.26 4.51
C LEU A 16 -10.02 5.63 4.96
N LEU A 17 -9.88 6.59 4.03
CA LEU A 17 -9.42 7.95 4.33
C LEU A 17 -10.42 8.78 5.13
N GLN A 18 -11.70 8.42 5.12
CA GLN A 18 -12.76 9.09 5.88
C GLN A 18 -12.88 8.56 7.31
N LEU A 19 -12.27 7.40 7.62
CA LEU A 19 -12.28 6.85 8.96
C LEU A 19 -11.35 7.65 9.87
N LYS A 20 -11.87 8.07 11.03
CA LYS A 20 -11.10 8.82 12.03
C LYS A 20 -9.98 7.98 12.65
N ASP A 21 -10.24 6.69 12.87
CA ASP A 21 -9.29 5.73 13.40
C ASP A 21 -9.54 4.34 12.79
N PRO A 22 -9.03 4.08 11.56
CA PRO A 22 -9.24 2.80 10.90
C PRO A 22 -8.56 1.67 11.67
N LYS A 23 -9.27 0.57 11.86
CA LYS A 23 -8.81 -0.62 12.58
C LYS A 23 -8.19 -1.63 11.62
N ARG A 24 -7.57 -2.68 12.19
CA ARG A 24 -6.91 -3.74 11.43
C ARG A 24 -7.87 -4.37 10.40
N GLU A 25 -9.13 -4.56 10.76
CA GLU A 25 -10.18 -5.13 9.92
C GLU A 25 -10.44 -4.27 8.66
N ASP A 26 -10.40 -2.94 8.79
CA ASP A 26 -10.59 -2.01 7.67
C ASP A 26 -9.45 -2.16 6.64
N PHE A 27 -8.22 -2.36 7.11
CA PHE A 27 -7.07 -2.63 6.23
C PHE A 27 -7.16 -4.01 5.58
N LEU A 28 -7.64 -5.04 6.27
CA LEU A 28 -7.83 -6.37 5.68
C LEU A 28 -8.96 -6.38 4.64
N ALA A 29 -9.96 -5.52 4.82
CA ALA A 29 -11.04 -5.33 3.85
C ALA A 29 -10.59 -4.59 2.58
N LEU A 30 -9.56 -3.72 2.69
CA LEU A 30 -9.00 -3.01 1.54
C LEU A 30 -8.30 -3.98 0.57
N LYS A 31 -8.85 -4.10 -0.64
CA LYS A 31 -8.38 -5.00 -1.71
C LYS A 31 -8.24 -4.26 -3.03
N THR A 32 -7.45 -4.82 -3.94
CA THR A 32 -7.29 -4.32 -5.31
C THR A 32 -8.44 -4.73 -6.23
N TYR A 33 -9.26 -5.71 -5.83
CA TYR A 33 -10.35 -6.28 -6.62
C TYR A 33 -9.90 -6.87 -7.97
N GLY A 34 -8.67 -7.38 -8.03
CA GLY A 34 -8.05 -7.91 -9.23
C GLY A 34 -6.62 -7.38 -9.39
N ASN A 35 -6.04 -7.65 -10.56
CA ASN A 35 -4.77 -7.05 -10.94
C ASN A 35 -5.01 -5.70 -11.61
N ASP A 36 -4.26 -4.70 -11.18
CA ASP A 36 -4.18 -3.40 -11.84
C ASP A 36 -2.74 -3.15 -12.33
N ARG A 37 -2.50 -1.97 -12.92
CA ARG A 37 -1.18 -1.62 -13.46
C ARG A 37 -0.07 -1.74 -12.40
N TYR A 38 -0.36 -1.37 -11.15
CA TYR A 38 0.63 -1.34 -10.08
C TYR A 38 0.92 -2.75 -9.55
N SER A 39 0.00 -3.70 -9.71
CA SER A 39 0.23 -5.11 -9.33
C SER A 39 1.40 -5.73 -10.10
N ALA A 40 1.61 -5.31 -11.34
CA ALA A 40 2.70 -5.80 -12.19
C ALA A 40 4.04 -5.07 -11.97
N MET A 41 4.04 -3.93 -11.27
CA MET A 41 5.25 -3.10 -11.16
C MET A 41 6.36 -3.80 -10.37
N GLY A 42 7.57 -3.82 -10.96
CA GLY A 42 8.79 -4.34 -10.34
C GLY A 42 9.54 -3.29 -9.52
N TRP A 43 10.66 -3.68 -8.90
CA TRP A 43 11.48 -2.78 -8.08
C TRP A 43 11.99 -1.58 -8.89
N GLU A 44 12.41 -1.82 -10.13
CA GLU A 44 12.94 -0.78 -11.03
C GLU A 44 11.94 0.34 -11.31
N GLU A 45 10.65 0.03 -11.37
CA GLU A 45 9.59 1.02 -11.53
C GLU A 45 9.22 1.65 -10.19
N LEU A 46 9.14 0.85 -9.12
CA LEU A 46 8.68 1.30 -7.81
C LEU A 46 9.68 2.22 -7.10
N GLN A 47 10.98 2.09 -7.35
CA GLN A 47 11.99 3.01 -6.79
C GLN A 47 11.75 4.47 -7.21
N THR A 48 11.05 4.72 -8.33
CA THR A 48 10.70 6.09 -8.75
C THR A 48 9.70 6.76 -7.82
N TYR A 49 8.99 6.00 -7.00
CA TYR A 49 8.09 6.51 -5.97
C TYR A 49 8.83 6.81 -4.66
N ILE A 50 10.13 6.51 -4.56
CA ILE A 50 10.94 6.79 -3.37
C ILE A 50 11.36 8.27 -3.40
N ASN A 51 10.95 9.00 -2.38
CA ASN A 51 11.30 10.39 -2.11
C ASN A 51 11.31 10.60 -0.59
N GLU A 52 11.54 11.84 -0.17
CA GLU A 52 11.57 12.25 1.25
C GLU A 52 10.36 11.78 2.08
N LYS A 53 9.18 11.60 1.47
CA LYS A 53 7.95 11.18 2.18
C LYS A 53 7.80 9.66 2.25
N THR A 54 8.30 8.94 1.25
CA THR A 54 8.11 7.49 1.11
C THR A 54 9.31 6.67 1.54
N VAL A 55 10.49 7.29 1.74
CA VAL A 55 11.72 6.61 2.22
C VAL A 55 11.48 5.83 3.51
N ILE A 56 10.61 6.34 4.39
CA ILE A 56 10.22 5.67 5.63
C ILE A 56 9.67 4.26 5.39
N ILE A 57 9.05 3.97 4.23
CA ILE A 57 8.60 2.61 3.90
C ILE A 57 9.77 1.63 3.87
N VAL A 58 10.89 2.03 3.26
CA VAL A 58 12.11 1.22 3.15
C VAL A 58 12.75 1.01 4.53
N GLU A 59 12.59 1.96 5.43
CA GLU A 59 13.06 1.87 6.81
C GLU A 59 12.18 0.95 7.67
N GLN A 60 10.88 0.86 7.40
CA GLN A 60 9.93 0.10 8.23
C GLN A 60 9.86 -1.40 7.92
N PHE A 61 10.36 -1.86 6.77
CA PHE A 61 10.30 -3.26 6.35
C PHE A 61 11.69 -3.80 5.99
N GLU A 62 11.97 -5.06 6.35
CA GLU A 62 13.18 -5.77 5.91
C GLU A 62 12.97 -6.47 4.57
N ASN A 63 11.75 -6.97 4.36
CA ASN A 63 11.40 -7.75 3.20
C ASN A 63 11.07 -6.84 2.01
N GLU A 64 11.80 -7.00 0.90
CA GLU A 64 11.59 -6.27 -0.35
C GLU A 64 10.14 -6.38 -0.86
N GLN A 65 9.51 -7.55 -0.73
CA GLN A 65 8.10 -7.74 -1.12
C GLN A 65 7.16 -6.82 -0.32
N ASN A 66 7.44 -6.60 0.96
CA ASN A 66 6.64 -5.72 1.82
C ASN A 66 6.86 -4.24 1.44
N ILE A 67 8.11 -3.86 1.15
CA ILE A 67 8.45 -2.52 0.65
C ILE A 67 7.71 -2.26 -0.67
N MET A 68 7.82 -3.17 -1.63
CA MET A 68 7.15 -3.08 -2.92
C MET A 68 5.62 -3.02 -2.75
N SER A 69 5.05 -3.85 -1.89
CA SER A 69 3.61 -3.84 -1.60
C SER A 69 3.15 -2.48 -1.07
N ALA A 70 3.90 -1.88 -0.14
CA ALA A 70 3.60 -0.56 0.40
C ALA A 70 3.74 0.54 -0.67
N LEU A 71 4.79 0.51 -1.48
CA LEU A 71 4.98 1.46 -2.59
C LEU A 71 3.85 1.35 -3.62
N ARG A 72 3.40 0.13 -3.95
CA ARG A 72 2.24 -0.08 -4.84
C ARG A 72 0.96 0.50 -4.24
N TRP A 73 0.74 0.39 -2.93
CA TRP A 73 -0.39 1.04 -2.28
C TRP A 73 -0.30 2.57 -2.31
N VAL A 74 0.90 3.14 -2.14
CA VAL A 74 1.13 4.59 -2.31
C VAL A 74 0.84 5.03 -3.74
N ALA A 75 1.30 4.27 -4.73
CA ALA A 75 1.06 4.56 -6.14
C ALA A 75 -0.45 4.53 -6.51
N ARG A 76 -1.26 3.78 -5.76
CA ARG A 76 -2.73 3.76 -5.87
C ARG A 76 -3.42 4.93 -5.16
N GLY A 77 -2.68 5.77 -4.45
CA GLY A 77 -3.19 6.94 -3.74
C GLY A 77 -3.42 6.72 -2.24
N LEU A 78 -2.95 5.61 -1.66
CA LEU A 78 -3.00 5.43 -0.21
C LEU A 78 -1.85 6.22 0.46
N PRO A 79 -2.12 7.07 1.47
CA PRO A 79 -1.07 7.78 2.20
C PRO A 79 -0.05 6.84 2.81
N VAL A 80 1.21 7.27 2.86
CA VAL A 80 2.36 6.46 3.30
C VAL A 80 2.10 5.71 4.60
N TRP A 81 1.62 6.41 5.64
CA TRP A 81 1.33 5.79 6.94
C TRP A 81 0.25 4.71 6.87
N LEU A 82 -0.79 4.90 6.05
CA LEU A 82 -1.84 3.90 5.87
C LEU A 82 -1.35 2.73 5.01
N ALA A 83 -0.47 2.96 4.04
CA ALA A 83 0.17 1.89 3.27
C ALA A 83 1.04 0.99 4.16
N ILE A 84 1.80 1.58 5.09
CA ILE A 84 2.58 0.82 6.08
C ILE A 84 1.64 -0.02 6.97
N ARG A 85 0.56 0.59 7.50
CA ARG A 85 -0.45 -0.13 8.31
C ARG A 85 -1.14 -1.23 7.52
N LYS A 86 -1.43 -1.01 6.23
CA LYS A 86 -2.02 -1.99 5.32
C LYS A 86 -1.12 -3.21 5.17
N VAL A 87 0.15 -3.02 4.82
CA VAL A 87 1.10 -4.13 4.68
C VAL A 87 1.32 -4.84 6.03
N ARG A 88 1.34 -4.10 7.14
CA ARG A 88 1.37 -4.72 8.49
C ARG A 88 0.15 -5.57 8.80
N ALA A 89 -1.02 -5.14 8.34
CA ALA A 89 -2.25 -5.90 8.47
C ALA A 89 -2.16 -7.21 7.66
N ASP A 90 -1.71 -7.12 6.41
CA ASP A 90 -1.64 -8.25 5.47
C ASP A 90 -0.61 -9.32 5.88
N TYR A 91 0.55 -8.92 6.41
CA TYR A 91 1.69 -9.83 6.67
C TYR A 91 1.98 -10.00 8.16
N SER A 92 0.97 -10.16 9.02
CA SER A 92 1.10 -10.03 10.48
C SER A 92 2.03 -10.99 11.23
N VAL A 93 3.01 -11.67 10.60
CA VAL A 93 3.80 -12.71 11.27
C VAL A 93 5.32 -12.70 10.99
N TYR A 94 5.88 -12.14 9.91
CA TYR A 94 7.35 -12.25 9.68
C TYR A 94 7.97 -11.02 8.98
N GLY A 95 8.90 -10.31 9.66
CA GLY A 95 9.87 -9.40 9.02
C GLY A 95 9.71 -7.89 9.27
N TYR A 96 9.36 -7.45 10.48
CA TYR A 96 9.40 -6.02 10.86
C TYR A 96 10.71 -5.69 11.58
N LYS A 97 11.35 -4.57 11.20
CA LYS A 97 12.42 -3.98 12.01
C LYS A 97 11.81 -3.50 13.34
N LYS A 98 12.41 -3.89 14.46
CA LYS A 98 12.03 -3.42 15.80
C LYS A 98 12.40 -1.97 16.00
#